data_AF-A0A7V3REQ3-F1
#
_entry.id   AF-A0A7V3REQ3-F1
#
_cell.length_a   1.000
_cell.length_b   1.000
_cell.length_c   1.000
_cell.angle_alpha   90.00
_cell.angle_beta   90.00
_cell.angle_gamma   90.00
#
_symmetry.space_group_name_H-M   'P 1'
#
loop_
_entity.id
_entity.type
_entity.pdbx_description
1 polymer ?
#
loop_
_entity_poly.entity_id
_entity_poly.type
_entity_poly.pdbx_seq_one_letter_code
_entity_poly.pdbx_strand_id
1 'polypeptide(L)'
;MAEDKKRVKRSIFHKERKESAAMPIEAVARGMHLRISPYKVRSILNTIRGKNVSEALQILSFANTKSARLVEKILNSAVANAQNNFKLDVDSLYVSRCMADDAPRLKRLNAMARGRASMMAKRLSHITVDVKDRSKESTETKVKRSNELSTTGEQSVQPNESEVQ
;
A
#
# COMPACT_ATOMS: atom_id res chain seq x y z
N MET A 1 26.33 1.60 37.20
CA MET A 1 26.86 2.47 36.13
C MET A 1 25.89 2.40 34.97
N ALA A 2 25.15 3.48 34.69
CA ALA A 2 24.22 3.51 33.57
C ALA A 2 25.03 3.79 32.30
N GLU A 3 24.99 2.87 31.33
CA GLU A 3 25.66 3.04 30.04
C GLU A 3 25.03 4.20 29.26
N ASP A 4 25.84 5.21 28.93
CA ASP A 4 25.48 6.32 28.07
C ASP A 4 25.13 5.81 26.66
N LYS A 5 23.84 5.64 26.38
CA LYS A 5 23.32 5.42 25.03
C LYS A 5 23.54 6.68 24.18
N LYS A 6 24.71 6.79 23.55
CA LYS A 6 24.99 7.85 22.56
C LYS A 6 23.89 7.88 21.50
N ARG A 7 23.21 9.03 21.36
CA ARG A 7 22.18 9.25 20.34
C ARG A 7 22.81 9.16 18.95
N VAL A 8 22.39 8.17 18.17
CA VAL A 8 22.88 7.95 16.80
C VAL A 8 22.57 9.18 15.92
N LYS A 9 23.44 9.47 14.95
CA LYS A 9 23.20 10.56 13.98
C LYS A 9 21.88 10.32 13.24
N ARG A 10 21.13 11.40 12.95
CA ARG A 10 19.81 11.34 12.27
C ARG A 10 19.81 10.50 11.00
N SER A 11 20.86 10.58 10.18
CA SER A 11 20.97 9.79 8.95
C SER A 11 21.05 8.29 9.21
N ILE A 12 21.81 7.90 10.23
CA ILE A 12 21.98 6.50 10.63
C ILE A 12 20.68 5.99 11.26
N PHE A 13 20.03 6.78 12.12
CA PHE A 13 18.73 6.45 12.68
C PHE A 13 17.65 6.21 11.60
N HIS A 14 17.59 7.04 10.55
CA HIS A 14 16.66 6.82 9.44
C HIS A 14 16.98 5.55 8.61
N LYS A 15 18.27 5.23 8.47
CA LYS A 15 18.73 4.01 7.78
C LYS A 15 18.40 2.77 8.60
N GLU A 16 18.78 2.74 9.88
CA GLU A 16 18.48 1.66 10.82
C GLU A 16 16.98 1.44 10.99
N ARG A 17 16.16 2.50 11.00
CA ARG A 17 14.70 2.38 11.03
C ARG A 17 14.12 1.77 9.75
N LYS A 18 14.72 2.06 8.59
CA LYS A 18 14.32 1.50 7.29
C LYS A 18 14.72 0.02 7.17
N GLU A 19 15.85 -0.36 7.76
CA GLU A 19 16.33 -1.74 7.80
C GLU A 19 15.60 -2.59 8.85
N SER A 20 15.31 -2.04 10.03
CA SER A 20 14.58 -2.73 11.12
C SER A 20 13.08 -2.86 10.86
N ALA A 21 12.47 -1.91 10.15
CA ALA A 21 11.15 -2.12 9.57
C ALA A 21 11.32 -3.09 8.40
N ALA A 22 11.20 -4.40 8.66
CA ALA A 22 11.14 -5.41 7.62
C ALA A 22 10.15 -4.94 6.54
N MET A 23 10.66 -4.54 5.37
CA MET A 23 9.79 -4.08 4.31
C MET A 23 8.93 -5.27 3.91
N PRO A 24 7.60 -5.16 3.99
CA PRO A 24 6.75 -6.23 3.50
C PRO A 24 7.08 -6.45 2.02
N ILE A 25 7.05 -7.71 1.57
CA ILE A 25 7.34 -8.06 0.18
C ILE A 25 6.17 -7.58 -0.68
N GLU A 26 6.21 -6.30 -1.05
CA GLU A 26 5.18 -5.60 -1.80
C GLU A 26 5.85 -4.90 -2.98
N ALA A 27 5.31 -5.10 -4.19
CA ALA A 27 5.75 -4.35 -5.35
C ALA A 27 4.82 -3.14 -5.54
N VAL A 28 5.43 -1.94 -5.53
CA VAL A 28 4.71 -0.66 -5.60
C VAL A 28 4.93 -0.03 -6.96
N ALA A 29 3.87 0.54 -7.53
CA ALA A 29 3.95 1.43 -8.68
C ALA A 29 3.16 2.73 -8.43
N ARG A 30 3.72 3.86 -8.88
CA ARG A 30 3.11 5.18 -8.70
C ARG A 30 3.05 5.96 -10.01
N GLY A 31 1.85 6.42 -10.37
CA GLY A 31 1.64 7.41 -11.42
C GLY A 31 1.49 8.80 -10.81
N MET A 32 2.45 9.69 -11.04
CA MET A 32 2.45 11.04 -10.47
C MET A 32 1.92 12.12 -11.44
N HIS A 33 1.29 13.16 -10.89
CA HIS A 33 0.83 14.35 -11.62
C HIS A 33 -0.11 14.06 -12.80
N LEU A 34 -0.98 13.06 -12.64
CA LEU A 34 -1.90 12.65 -13.69
C LEU A 34 -3.03 13.67 -13.85
N ARG A 35 -3.33 14.06 -15.11
CA ARG A 35 -4.42 15.00 -15.46
C ARG A 35 -5.80 14.33 -15.38
N ILE A 36 -6.20 13.97 -14.17
CA ILE A 36 -7.52 13.43 -13.84
C ILE A 36 -7.87 13.76 -12.39
N SER A 37 -9.17 13.83 -12.08
CA SER A 37 -9.60 14.05 -10.70
C SER A 37 -9.51 12.75 -9.89
N PRO A 38 -9.04 12.80 -8.63
CA PRO A 38 -8.91 11.61 -7.80
C PRO A 38 -10.24 10.86 -7.61
N TYR A 39 -11.37 11.56 -7.51
CA TYR A 39 -12.70 10.94 -7.37
C TYR A 39 -13.05 10.01 -8.55
N LYS A 40 -12.74 10.42 -9.78
CA LYS A 40 -12.99 9.61 -10.99
C LYS A 40 -12.08 8.37 -11.03
N VAL A 41 -10.91 8.43 -10.41
CA VAL A 41 -10.00 7.30 -10.31
C VAL A 41 -10.44 6.34 -9.22
N ARG A 42 -10.84 6.86 -8.05
CA ARG A 42 -11.28 6.04 -6.90
C ARG A 42 -12.41 5.08 -7.25
N SER A 43 -13.34 5.50 -8.11
CA SER A 43 -14.42 4.61 -8.59
C SER A 43 -13.87 3.33 -9.23
N ILE A 44 -12.83 3.43 -10.07
CA ILE A 44 -12.21 2.28 -10.74
C ILE A 44 -11.33 1.50 -9.75
N LEU A 45 -10.58 2.19 -8.89
CA LEU A 45 -9.72 1.54 -7.90
C LEU A 45 -10.51 0.67 -6.91
N ASN A 46 -11.70 1.12 -6.52
CA ASN A 46 -12.57 0.34 -5.64
C ASN A 46 -13.03 -0.97 -6.30
N THR A 47 -13.20 -1.01 -7.63
CA THR A 47 -13.58 -2.23 -8.35
C THR A 47 -12.46 -3.27 -8.38
N ILE A 48 -11.20 -2.85 -8.46
CA ILE A 48 -10.04 -3.77 -8.58
C ILE A 48 -9.41 -4.14 -7.24
N ARG A 49 -9.80 -3.50 -6.14
CA ARG A 49 -9.21 -3.75 -4.82
C ARG A 49 -9.47 -5.20 -4.37
N GLY A 50 -8.41 -5.90 -3.96
CA GLY A 50 -8.50 -7.29 -3.46
C GLY A 50 -8.62 -8.35 -4.55
N LYS A 51 -8.74 -7.96 -5.82
CA LYS A 51 -8.82 -8.89 -6.95
C LYS A 51 -7.44 -9.39 -7.36
N ASN A 52 -7.43 -10.57 -8.00
CA ASN A 52 -6.22 -11.10 -8.62
C ASN A 52 -5.81 -10.19 -9.79
N VAL A 53 -4.51 -10.13 -10.08
CA VAL A 53 -3.99 -9.25 -11.14
C VAL A 53 -4.61 -9.55 -12.50
N SER A 54 -4.77 -10.83 -12.85
CA SER A 54 -5.39 -11.25 -14.12
C SER A 54 -6.83 -10.74 -14.26
N GLU A 55 -7.65 -10.90 -13.21
CA GLU A 55 -9.03 -10.41 -13.20
C GLU A 55 -9.07 -8.87 -13.25
N ALA A 56 -8.19 -8.20 -12.52
CA ALA A 56 -8.10 -6.75 -12.51
C ALA A 56 -7.76 -6.19 -13.90
N LEU A 57 -6.82 -6.81 -14.63
CA LEU A 57 -6.45 -6.41 -15.99
C LEU A 57 -7.64 -6.56 -16.96
N GLN A 58 -8.40 -7.65 -16.86
CA GLN A 58 -9.59 -7.85 -17.68
C GLN A 58 -10.63 -6.74 -17.42
N ILE A 59 -10.94 -6.47 -16.15
CA ILE A 59 -11.89 -5.41 -15.77
C ILE A 59 -11.44 -4.04 -16.31
N LEU A 60 -10.15 -3.73 -16.21
CA LEU A 60 -9.60 -2.45 -16.68
C LEU A 60 -9.64 -2.34 -18.20
N SER A 61 -9.40 -3.44 -18.93
CA SER A 61 -9.44 -3.48 -20.39
C SER A 61 -10.85 -3.19 -20.95
N PHE A 62 -11.89 -3.75 -20.32
CA PHE A 62 -13.28 -3.52 -20.75
C PHE A 62 -13.85 -2.18 -20.29
N ALA A 63 -13.28 -1.55 -19.27
CA ALA A 63 -13.77 -0.28 -18.76
C ALA A 63 -13.42 0.88 -19.72
N ASN A 64 -14.43 1.43 -20.41
CA ASN A 64 -14.26 2.54 -21.37
C ASN A 64 -14.03 3.93 -20.71
N THR A 65 -13.31 3.99 -19.59
CA THR A 65 -13.00 5.25 -18.91
C THR A 65 -11.53 5.62 -19.05
N LYS A 66 -11.23 6.92 -19.11
CA LYS A 66 -9.83 7.41 -19.07
C LYS A 66 -9.08 6.93 -17.83
N SER A 67 -9.78 6.83 -16.69
CA SER A 67 -9.21 6.32 -15.44
C SER A 67 -8.67 4.91 -15.60
N ALA A 68 -9.43 4.02 -16.25
CA ALA A 68 -9.06 2.63 -16.43
C ALA A 68 -7.75 2.49 -17.21
N ARG A 69 -7.63 3.18 -18.35
CA ARG A 69 -6.40 3.19 -19.17
C ARG A 69 -5.16 3.68 -18.42
N LEU A 70 -5.32 4.60 -17.47
CA LEU A 70 -4.20 5.08 -16.65
C LEU A 70 -3.83 4.06 -15.56
N VAL A 71 -4.83 3.48 -14.90
CA VAL A 71 -4.63 2.48 -13.85
C VAL A 71 -4.03 1.19 -14.42
N GLU A 72 -4.46 0.76 -15.60
CA GLU A 72 -3.93 -0.39 -16.32
C GLU A 72 -2.42 -0.28 -16.55
N LYS A 73 -1.94 0.88 -17.03
CA LYS A 73 -0.50 1.14 -17.20
C LYS A 73 0.28 1.05 -15.90
N ILE A 74 -0.30 1.57 -14.80
CA ILE A 74 0.33 1.54 -13.49
C ILE A 74 0.36 0.12 -12.94
N LEU A 75 -0.72 -0.65 -13.12
CA LEU A 75 -0.79 -2.04 -12.70
C LEU A 75 0.22 -2.91 -13.45
N ASN A 76 0.34 -2.74 -14.78
CA ASN A 76 1.37 -3.41 -15.58
C ASN A 76 2.79 -3.09 -15.08
N SER A 77 3.05 -1.83 -14.70
CA SER A 77 4.32 -1.45 -14.09
C SER A 77 4.54 -2.11 -12.72
N ALA A 78 3.50 -2.28 -11.91
CA ALA A 78 3.59 -2.96 -10.62
C ALA A 78 3.92 -4.45 -10.79
N VAL A 79 3.30 -5.11 -11.76
CA VAL A 79 3.57 -6.51 -12.11
C VAL A 79 5.00 -6.68 -12.59
N ALA A 80 5.49 -5.80 -13.47
CA ALA A 80 6.87 -5.82 -13.93
C ALA A 80 7.87 -5.63 -12.76
N ASN A 81 7.55 -4.75 -11.80
CA ASN A 81 8.37 -4.58 -10.60
C ASN A 81 8.37 -5.83 -9.71
N ALA A 82 7.22 -6.50 -9.57
CA ALA A 82 7.08 -7.74 -8.81
C ALA A 82 7.95 -8.86 -9.40
N GLN A 83 7.91 -9.01 -10.73
CA GLN A 83 8.67 -10.03 -11.45
C GLN A 83 10.18 -9.75 -11.40
N ASN A 84 10.61 -8.53 -11.73
CA ASN A 84 12.02 -8.23 -11.90
C ASN A 84 12.77 -8.07 -10.57
N ASN A 85 12.17 -7.38 -9.59
CA ASN A 85 12.86 -7.05 -8.35
C ASN A 85 12.65 -8.10 -7.26
N PHE A 86 11.45 -8.67 -7.18
CA PHE A 86 11.07 -9.59 -6.09
C PHE A 86 10.93 -11.05 -6.55
N LYS A 87 11.10 -11.32 -7.86
CA LYS A 87 10.98 -12.65 -8.47
C LYS A 87 9.69 -13.38 -8.04
N LEU A 88 8.61 -12.62 -7.94
CA LEU A 88 7.29 -13.16 -7.60
C LEU A 88 6.66 -13.75 -8.85
N ASP A 89 5.89 -14.82 -8.67
CA ASP A 89 5.08 -15.40 -9.73
C ASP A 89 3.88 -14.50 -10.03
N VAL A 90 3.55 -14.31 -11.31
CA VAL A 90 2.53 -13.35 -11.74
C VAL A 90 1.12 -13.85 -11.41
N ASP A 91 0.91 -15.17 -11.45
CA ASP A 91 -0.40 -15.78 -11.27
C ASP A 91 -0.88 -15.74 -9.81
N SER A 92 0.05 -15.68 -8.85
CA SER A 92 -0.26 -15.57 -7.42
C SER A 92 -0.41 -14.12 -6.93
N LEU A 93 -0.20 -13.13 -7.80
CA LEU A 93 -0.30 -11.71 -7.44
C LEU A 93 -1.75 -11.25 -7.34
N TYR A 94 -1.98 -10.42 -6.32
CA TYR A 94 -3.24 -9.72 -6.15
C TYR A 94 -3.01 -8.24 -5.77
N VAL A 95 -4.02 -7.41 -6.04
CA VAL A 95 -3.98 -5.98 -5.70
C VAL A 95 -4.30 -5.81 -4.22
N SER A 96 -3.27 -5.56 -3.41
CA SER A 96 -3.42 -5.43 -1.96
C SER A 96 -3.93 -4.06 -1.55
N ARG A 97 -3.29 -3.01 -2.05
CA ARG A 97 -3.63 -1.62 -1.76
C ARG A 97 -3.63 -0.82 -3.04
N CYS A 98 -4.65 0.03 -3.17
CA CYS A 98 -4.78 0.94 -4.29
C CYS A 98 -5.40 2.25 -3.82
N MET A 99 -4.72 3.36 -4.12
CA MET A 99 -5.09 4.69 -3.64
C MET A 99 -4.94 5.74 -4.74
N ALA A 100 -5.77 6.78 -4.64
CA ALA A 100 -5.67 7.97 -5.46
C ALA A 100 -5.73 9.20 -4.54
N ASP A 101 -4.62 9.92 -4.52
CA ASP A 101 -4.39 11.11 -3.74
C ASP A 101 -4.50 12.36 -4.61
N ASP A 102 -4.80 13.48 -3.97
CA ASP A 102 -4.83 14.77 -4.66
C ASP A 102 -3.40 15.25 -4.91
N ALA A 103 -3.19 15.84 -6.08
CA ALA A 103 -1.89 16.41 -6.47
C ALA A 103 -2.00 17.94 -6.59
N PRO A 104 -0.89 18.66 -6.87
CA PRO A 104 -0.92 20.11 -7.02
C PRO A 104 -2.01 20.56 -8.02
N ARG A 105 -2.90 21.45 -7.56
CA ARG A 105 -4.03 21.93 -8.37
C ARG A 105 -3.61 23.18 -9.15
N LEU A 106 -3.93 23.20 -10.45
CA LEU A 106 -3.70 24.37 -11.28
C LEU A 106 -4.90 25.32 -11.18
N LYS A 107 -4.67 26.57 -10.78
CA LYS A 107 -5.70 27.62 -10.74
C LYS A 107 -5.89 28.23 -12.14
N ARG A 108 -7.13 28.39 -12.58
CA ARG A 108 -7.52 29.04 -13.84
C ARG A 108 -8.65 30.04 -13.55
N LEU A 109 -8.57 31.22 -14.14
CA LEU A 109 -9.63 32.21 -14.05
C LEU A 109 -10.72 31.86 -15.07
N ASN A 110 -11.97 31.92 -14.62
CA ASN A 110 -13.15 31.79 -15.45
C ASN A 110 -13.96 33.09 -15.34
N ALA A 111 -14.15 33.77 -16.47
CA ALA A 111 -15.02 34.93 -16.55
C ALA A 111 -16.48 34.52 -16.31
N MET A 112 -17.21 35.32 -15.54
CA MET A 112 -18.64 35.14 -15.25
C MET A 112 -19.43 36.41 -15.58
N ALA A 113 -20.75 36.33 -15.53
CA ALA A 113 -21.64 37.44 -15.82
C ALA A 113 -21.41 38.65 -14.89
N ARG A 114 -21.64 39.85 -15.43
CA ARG A 114 -21.52 41.15 -14.74
C ARG A 114 -20.12 41.43 -14.18
N GLY A 115 -19.07 41.18 -14.98
CA GLY A 115 -17.68 41.52 -14.62
C GLY A 115 -17.08 40.70 -13.48
N ARG A 116 -17.70 39.58 -13.10
CA ARG A 116 -17.21 38.70 -12.03
C ARG A 116 -16.19 37.69 -12.55
N ALA A 117 -15.25 37.29 -11.70
CA ALA A 117 -14.30 36.22 -12.00
C ALA A 117 -14.38 35.13 -10.93
N SER A 118 -14.45 33.87 -11.36
CA SER A 118 -14.36 32.70 -10.49
C SER A 118 -13.08 31.93 -10.77
N MET A 119 -12.57 31.21 -9.77
CA MET A 119 -11.35 30.43 -9.89
C MET A 119 -11.69 28.95 -10.06
N MET A 120 -11.43 28.39 -11.25
CA MET A 120 -11.53 26.97 -11.52
C MET A 120 -10.22 26.25 -11.19
N ALA A 121 -10.29 25.19 -10.38
CA ALA A 121 -9.16 24.32 -10.10
C ALA A 121 -9.11 23.14 -11.09
N LYS A 122 -8.08 23.07 -11.94
CA LYS A 122 -7.79 21.87 -12.71
C LYS A 122 -7.04 20.89 -11.80
N ARG A 123 -7.76 19.86 -11.37
CA ARG A 123 -7.25 18.83 -10.46
C ARG A 123 -6.28 17.88 -11.17
N LEU A 124 -5.22 17.52 -10.45
CA LEU A 124 -4.29 16.46 -10.78
C LEU A 124 -4.42 15.38 -9.70
N SER A 125 -3.94 14.16 -9.97
CA SER A 125 -3.90 13.09 -8.98
C SER A 125 -2.58 12.33 -8.98
N HIS A 126 -2.21 11.79 -7.82
CA HIS A 126 -1.22 10.73 -7.69
C HIS A 126 -1.95 9.41 -7.49
N ILE A 127 -1.58 8.37 -8.24
CA ILE A 127 -2.16 7.02 -8.11
C ILE A 127 -1.06 6.10 -7.62
N THR A 128 -1.37 5.31 -6.59
CA THR A 128 -0.47 4.30 -6.04
C THR A 128 -1.18 2.95 -6.08
N VAL A 129 -0.50 1.95 -6.62
CA VAL A 129 -0.97 0.56 -6.69
C VAL A 129 0.12 -0.35 -6.13
N ASP A 130 -0.27 -1.16 -5.15
CA ASP A 130 0.61 -2.08 -4.44
C ASP A 130 0.10 -3.50 -4.70
N VAL A 131 0.98 -4.37 -5.20
CA VAL A 131 0.69 -5.79 -5.45
C VAL A 131 1.49 -6.67 -4.51
N LYS A 132 0.85 -7.77 -4.09
CA LYS A 132 1.41 -8.76 -3.16
C LYS A 132 1.18 -10.16 -3.67
N ASP A 133 2.02 -11.07 -3.22
CA ASP A 133 1.88 -12.49 -3.44
C ASP A 133 0.99 -13.10 -2.36
N ARG A 134 -0.12 -13.72 -2.75
CA ARG A 134 -1.08 -14.33 -1.83
C ARG A 134 -0.50 -15.53 -1.08
N SER A 135 0.47 -16.24 -1.66
CA SER A 135 1.06 -17.44 -1.06
C SER A 135 1.85 -17.12 0.21
N LYS A 136 2.59 -16.00 0.21
CA LYS A 136 3.48 -15.57 1.31
C LYS A 136 2.73 -15.01 2.52
N GLU A 137 1.54 -14.45 2.36
CA GLU A 137 0.75 -13.96 3.50
C GLU A 137 0.19 -15.11 4.36
N SER A 138 -0.07 -16.27 3.74
CA SER A 138 -0.57 -17.45 4.44
C SER A 138 0.48 -18.06 5.38
N THR A 139 1.77 -18.00 5.01
CA THR A 139 2.87 -18.50 5.84
C THR A 139 3.12 -17.58 7.03
N GLU A 140 3.12 -16.26 6.84
CA GLU A 140 3.27 -15.28 7.93
C GLU A 140 2.16 -15.39 8.98
N THR A 141 0.91 -15.62 8.55
CA THR A 141 -0.22 -15.78 9.45
C THR A 141 -0.15 -17.08 10.26
N LYS A 142 0.34 -18.17 9.64
CA LYS A 142 0.57 -19.45 10.34
C LYS A 142 1.68 -19.34 11.39
N VAL A 143 2.80 -18.70 11.06
CA VAL A 143 3.94 -18.51 11.98
C VAL A 143 3.55 -17.64 13.18
N LYS A 144 2.74 -16.59 12.97
CA LYS A 144 2.22 -15.76 14.07
C LYS A 144 1.32 -16.56 15.02
N ARG A 145 0.39 -17.37 14.48
CA ARG A 145 -0.46 -18.24 15.30
C ARG A 145 0.35 -19.28 16.08
N SER A 146 1.35 -19.92 15.48
CA SER A 146 2.16 -20.91 16.19
C SER A 146 2.94 -20.30 17.36
N ASN A 147 3.45 -19.07 17.20
CA ASN A 147 4.16 -18.36 18.27
C ASN A 147 3.21 -17.93 19.41
N GLU A 148 1.96 -17.56 19.10
CA GLU A 148 0.95 -17.22 20.12
C GLU A 148 0.49 -18.45 20.93
N LEU A 149 0.37 -19.63 20.30
CA LEU A 149 0.06 -20.88 21.01
C LEU A 149 1.20 -21.32 21.95
N SER A 150 2.47 -21.10 21.59
CA SER A 150 3.61 -21.39 22.48
C SER A 150 3.67 -20.48 23.71
N THR A 151 3.30 -19.20 23.59
CA THR A 151 3.27 -18.25 24.72
C THR A 151 2.14 -18.53 25.72
N THR A 152 1.11 -19.29 25.33
CA THR A 152 -0.02 -19.62 26.20
C THR A 152 0.22 -20.91 27.01
N GLY A 153 1.22 -21.73 26.62
CA GLY A 153 1.56 -23.00 27.26
C GLY A 153 2.48 -22.90 28.48
N GLU A 154 3.09 -21.75 28.75
CA GLU A 154 3.97 -21.55 29.92
C GLU A 154 3.22 -21.05 31.17
N GLN A 155 1.90 -20.82 31.08
CA GLN A 155 1.05 -20.48 32.21
C GLN A 155 0.31 -21.72 32.74
N SER A 156 1.03 -22.76 33.09
CA SER A 156 0.52 -23.81 33.98
C SER A 156 1.67 -24.36 34.81
N VAL A 157 1.39 -24.59 36.09
CA VAL A 157 2.27 -25.11 37.15
C VAL A 157 2.98 -24.03 37.99
N GLN A 158 2.22 -23.43 38.90
CA GLN A 158 2.69 -23.34 40.29
C GLN A 158 1.85 -24.35 41.10
N PRO A 159 2.46 -25.37 41.72
CA PRO A 159 1.75 -26.22 42.68
C PRO A 159 1.45 -25.38 43.93
N ASN A 160 0.21 -25.48 44.43
CA ASN A 160 -0.14 -24.97 45.75
C ASN A 160 0.63 -25.77 46.80
N GLU A 161 1.78 -25.26 47.25
CA GLU A 161 2.37 -25.69 48.50
C GLU A 161 1.84 -24.80 49.64
N SER A 162 1.24 -25.50 50.58
CA SER A 162 0.75 -25.08 51.87
C SER A 162 1.84 -24.53 52.80
N GLU A 163 1.54 -23.42 53.47
CA GLU A 163 2.00 -23.08 54.84
C GLU A 163 0.75 -22.44 55.50
N VAL A 164 0.02 -23.00 56.48
CA VAL A 164 0.37 -23.59 57.78
C VAL A 164 1.23 -22.67 58.63
N GLN A 165 0.62 -21.62 59.20
CA GLN A 165 0.33 -21.45 60.64
C GLN A 165 -0.38 -20.12 60.90
#